data_AF-A0A4Y7MNE0-F1
#
_entry.id   AF-A0A4Y7MNE0-F1
#
_cell.length_a   1.000
_cell.length_b   1.000
_cell.length_c   1.000
_cell.angle_alpha   90.00
_cell.angle_beta   90.00
_cell.angle_gamma   90.00
#
_symmetry.space_group_name_H-M   'P 1'
#
loop_
_entity.id
_entity.type
_entity.pdbx_description
1 polymer ?
#
loop_
_entity_poly.entity_id
_entity_poly.type
_entity_poly.pdbx_seq_one_letter_code
_entity_poly.pdbx_strand_id
1 'polypeptide(L)'
;MATSDACIVLFRLKCISKADSCDHEFKNRIRCVSNTLDMCAVPGEIAQDDDIRTRLDAESMILMQIFSPLLTSYRIMNQEFQNSYDCITCEDGSTTAFYEQMGFLLIAVAKSTVNAAHLARVSFSVMQHVCGPSLSVLKHSNTHSELATLLIETFLKLRQSSQPIVTESLHYEPICEVVNSSILRVLQVAVSDLSVRGGIPENRSHILIIKETSIVAIYSGRGTSELRIDEILFLIIVANAFDHSKSSTRHSLLILESCVPYTIHIQRVENGLDVIVLIECGLHQIATSLFALLKSVSASPTKVDLIPKQLKELKKMTYKPNQRHQWCESLIWRPEQSHNQSAISAFCRQILRGYEAVCLNPSLLYAAVELVSRVIDDIQLSIPIESLSQPCRLTPLLNIYPGLVHFVLIDRKNHRMISPNLPLERDDSTFGNMWKIFHTSLEWLNEGMHNLLWNDKQLCYSHAIWIEDEANKKLQWRPNWDIQTGTFGYPSLIGSGFYENLMKGGLEDEEADPTHYFQFFCIHLAITSPSIIVEQSERLANYLKRFIYPSVVILGE
;
A
#
# COMPACT_ATOMS: atom_id res chain seq x y z
N MET A 1 2.09 23.15 -12.94
CA MET A 1 3.27 23.30 -12.05
C MET A 1 2.86 22.89 -10.66
N ALA A 2 3.00 21.61 -10.34
CA ALA A 2 2.76 21.06 -9.00
C ALA A 2 3.57 19.77 -8.91
N THR A 3 4.87 19.91 -8.69
CA THR A 3 5.74 18.79 -8.32
C THR A 3 5.35 18.33 -6.92
N SER A 4 5.33 17.01 -6.72
CA SER A 4 5.08 16.40 -5.42
C SER A 4 6.24 16.75 -4.49
N ASP A 5 6.06 17.73 -3.61
CA ASP A 5 7.05 18.16 -2.61
C ASP A 5 7.21 17.11 -1.50
N ALA A 6 7.81 15.99 -1.87
CA ALA A 6 7.96 14.79 -1.06
C ALA A 6 9.39 14.25 -1.21
N CYS A 7 10.13 14.18 -0.11
CA CYS A 7 11.48 13.58 -0.08
C CYS A 7 11.50 12.42 0.90
N ILE A 8 12.14 11.30 0.54
CA ILE A 8 12.34 10.16 1.42
C ILE A 8 13.84 9.91 1.55
N VAL A 9 14.31 9.77 2.78
CA VAL A 9 15.69 9.41 3.11
C VAL A 9 15.67 8.22 4.07
N LEU A 10 16.24 7.10 3.61
CA LEU A 10 16.34 5.87 4.39
C LEU A 10 17.68 5.82 5.12
N PHE A 11 17.66 5.81 6.45
CA PHE A 11 18.87 5.65 7.26
C PHE A 11 19.15 4.18 7.56
N ARG A 12 20.45 3.84 7.52
CA ARG A 12 21.05 2.49 7.67
C ARG A 12 21.21 1.68 6.37
N LEU A 13 20.83 2.23 5.22
CA LEU A 13 21.05 1.74 3.85
C LEU A 13 21.57 2.89 2.96
N LYS A 14 22.10 2.55 1.77
CA LYS A 14 22.44 3.53 0.72
C LYS A 14 21.24 4.49 0.58
N CYS A 15 21.43 5.81 0.50
CA CYS A 15 20.30 6.71 0.32
C CYS A 15 19.61 6.30 -0.99
N ILE A 16 18.41 5.75 -0.91
CA ILE A 16 17.55 5.61 -2.09
C ILE A 16 16.98 7.00 -2.33
N SER A 17 17.82 7.91 -2.78
CA SER A 17 17.42 9.25 -3.21
C SER A 17 17.17 9.22 -4.70
N LYS A 18 16.12 8.53 -5.11
CA LYS A 18 15.37 8.89 -6.30
C LYS A 18 13.90 8.69 -5.98
N ALA A 19 13.30 9.76 -5.49
CA ALA A 19 12.03 10.16 -6.03
C ALA A 19 12.38 11.35 -6.93
N ASP A 20 12.43 11.14 -8.24
CA ASP A 20 12.66 12.21 -9.21
C ASP A 20 11.55 13.28 -9.15
N SER A 21 10.53 13.10 -8.29
CA SER A 21 9.49 14.06 -7.97
C SER A 21 9.87 15.17 -6.99
N CYS A 22 11.03 15.12 -6.30
CA CYS A 22 11.47 16.23 -5.46
C CYS A 22 11.51 17.53 -6.26
N ASP A 23 10.92 18.60 -5.71
CA ASP A 23 10.92 19.95 -6.28
C ASP A 23 12.29 20.33 -6.84
N HIS A 24 12.28 20.99 -8.00
CA HIS A 24 13.48 21.62 -8.55
C HIS A 24 14.16 22.51 -7.50
N GLU A 25 13.39 23.17 -6.63
CA GLU A 25 13.92 23.96 -5.53
C GLU A 25 14.69 23.10 -4.51
N PHE A 26 14.14 21.97 -4.08
CA PHE A 26 14.80 21.06 -3.14
C PHE A 26 16.07 20.44 -3.74
N LYS A 27 16.01 19.99 -5.00
CA LYS A 27 17.20 19.49 -5.72
C LYS A 27 18.27 20.58 -5.85
N ASN A 28 17.86 21.82 -6.13
CA ASN A 28 18.78 22.96 -6.21
C ASN A 28 19.37 23.34 -4.85
N ARG A 29 18.60 23.25 -3.75
CA ARG A 29 19.10 23.47 -2.39
C ARG A 29 20.09 22.40 -1.96
N ILE A 30 19.84 21.12 -2.27
CA ILE A 30 20.82 20.05 -2.04
C ILE A 30 22.11 20.33 -2.82
N ARG A 31 22.00 20.71 -4.10
CA ARG A 31 23.18 21.09 -4.91
C ARG A 31 23.91 22.31 -4.34
N CYS A 32 23.18 23.30 -3.84
CA CYS A 32 23.76 24.49 -3.20
C CYS A 32 24.53 24.12 -1.92
N VAL A 33 23.95 23.28 -1.06
CA VAL A 33 24.59 22.76 0.15
C VAL A 33 25.83 21.92 -0.21
N SER A 34 25.73 21.07 -1.24
CA SER A 34 26.86 20.31 -1.79
C SER A 34 28.03 21.21 -2.20
N ASN A 35 27.73 22.28 -2.94
CA ASN A 35 28.73 23.25 -3.39
C ASN A 35 29.32 24.07 -2.23
N THR A 36 28.52 24.35 -1.20
CA THR A 36 28.96 25.11 0.00
C THR A 36 29.84 24.27 0.92
N LEU A 37 29.58 22.96 0.99
CA LEU A 37 30.37 22.00 1.77
C LEU A 37 31.62 21.49 1.02
N ASP A 38 31.86 21.96 -0.20
CA ASP A 38 32.99 21.56 -1.07
C ASP A 38 33.07 20.03 -1.30
N MET A 39 31.91 19.36 -1.32
CA MET A 39 31.80 17.90 -1.39
C MET A 39 31.79 17.36 -2.83
N CYS A 40 31.95 18.23 -3.84
CA CYS A 40 31.95 17.87 -5.27
C CYS A 40 33.05 18.63 -6.04
N ALA A 41 34.31 18.30 -5.81
CA ALA A 41 35.33 18.44 -6.84
C ALA A 41 35.42 17.11 -7.61
N VAL A 42 34.73 16.98 -8.74
CA VAL A 42 35.08 15.94 -9.72
C VAL A 42 35.40 16.60 -11.07
N PRO A 43 36.57 16.35 -11.66
CA PRO A 43 37.00 16.98 -12.91
C PRO A 43 36.42 16.28 -14.14
N GLY A 44 36.01 17.07 -15.13
CA GLY A 44 36.09 16.71 -16.56
C GLY A 44 35.00 15.79 -17.12
N GLU A 45 34.40 16.25 -18.22
CA GLU A 45 33.39 15.56 -19.01
C GLU A 45 33.93 14.33 -19.77
N ILE A 46 33.99 13.13 -19.16
CA ILE A 46 33.93 11.85 -19.90
C ILE A 46 33.23 10.79 -19.03
N ALA A 47 32.00 10.41 -19.40
CA ALA A 47 31.19 9.46 -18.63
C ALA A 47 31.68 8.00 -18.80
N GLN A 48 32.24 7.44 -17.72
CA GLN A 48 32.37 6.00 -17.50
C GLN A 48 31.45 5.57 -16.35
N ASP A 49 31.07 4.28 -16.33
CA ASP A 49 30.12 3.70 -15.35
C ASP A 49 30.57 3.89 -13.87
N ASP A 50 31.87 4.04 -13.64
CA ASP A 50 32.45 4.36 -12.34
C ASP A 50 32.11 5.81 -11.87
N ASP A 51 31.91 6.76 -12.78
CA ASP A 51 31.54 8.15 -12.44
C ASP A 51 30.11 8.24 -11.88
N ILE A 52 29.20 7.36 -12.34
CA ILE A 52 27.80 7.32 -11.88
C ILE A 52 27.70 6.81 -10.44
N ARG A 53 28.44 5.75 -10.10
CA ARG A 53 28.50 5.24 -8.71
C ARG A 53 29.08 6.28 -7.76
N THR A 54 30.15 6.96 -8.19
CA THR A 54 30.82 7.99 -7.39
C THR A 54 29.89 9.17 -7.09
N ARG A 55 29.05 9.57 -8.06
CA ARG A 55 28.02 10.61 -7.86
C ARG A 55 26.91 10.20 -6.88
N LEU A 56 26.38 8.98 -7.02
CA LEU A 56 25.33 8.47 -6.12
C LEU A 56 25.81 8.33 -4.67
N ASP A 57 27.07 7.95 -4.49
CA ASP A 57 27.69 7.85 -3.17
C ASP A 57 27.92 9.26 -2.57
N ALA A 58 28.31 10.25 -3.39
CA ALA A 58 28.40 11.65 -2.97
C ALA A 58 27.05 12.24 -2.56
N GLU A 59 25.99 12.04 -3.35
CA GLU A 59 24.62 12.46 -3.01
C GLU A 59 24.14 11.81 -1.70
N SER A 60 24.45 10.53 -1.49
CA SER A 60 24.16 9.83 -0.24
C SER A 60 24.89 10.45 0.95
N MET A 61 26.17 10.83 0.80
CA MET A 61 26.93 11.50 1.86
C MET A 61 26.36 12.86 2.22
N ILE A 62 25.93 13.64 1.22
CA ILE A 62 25.31 14.95 1.42
C ILE A 62 24.00 14.82 2.20
N LEU A 63 23.14 13.87 1.82
CA LEU A 63 21.89 13.60 2.53
C LEU A 63 22.13 13.15 3.97
N MET A 64 23.12 12.27 4.18
CA MET A 64 23.50 11.86 5.53
C MET A 64 23.94 13.04 6.40
N GLN A 65 24.69 14.00 5.84
CA GLN A 65 25.11 15.20 6.56
C GLN A 65 23.92 16.12 6.90
N ILE A 66 23.03 16.37 5.93
CA ILE A 66 21.86 17.25 6.11
C ILE A 66 20.92 16.72 7.21
N PHE A 67 20.68 15.42 7.25
CA PHE A 67 19.74 14.80 8.18
C PHE A 67 20.38 14.25 9.46
N SER A 68 21.72 14.29 9.60
CA SER A 68 22.43 13.85 10.82
C SER A 68 21.93 14.55 12.09
N PRO A 69 21.67 15.87 12.12
CA PRO A 69 21.12 16.54 13.31
C PRO A 69 19.74 16.00 13.70
N LEU A 70 18.86 15.75 12.71
CA LEU A 70 17.53 15.20 12.92
C LEU A 70 17.59 13.76 13.44
N LEU A 71 18.46 12.93 12.85
CA LEU A 71 18.71 11.57 13.33
C LEU A 71 19.23 11.54 14.77
N THR A 72 20.13 12.48 15.10
CA THR A 72 20.70 12.59 16.44
C THR A 72 19.64 13.02 17.44
N SER A 73 18.84 14.03 17.10
CA SER A 73 17.69 14.46 17.90
C SER A 73 16.73 13.29 18.17
N TYR A 74 16.31 12.56 17.13
CA TYR A 74 15.40 11.44 17.25
C TYR A 74 15.93 10.36 18.20
N ARG A 75 17.21 9.98 18.04
CA ARG A 75 17.85 8.97 18.90
C ARG A 75 17.95 9.41 20.34
N ILE A 76 18.36 10.65 20.60
CA ILE A 76 18.47 11.18 21.97
C ILE A 76 17.10 11.20 22.63
N MET A 77 16.08 11.70 21.94
CA MET A 77 14.71 11.78 22.48
C MET A 77 14.13 10.39 22.79
N ASN A 78 14.39 9.40 21.92
CA ASN A 78 13.94 8.03 22.12
C ASN A 78 14.72 7.31 23.25
N GLN A 79 16.06 7.41 23.25
CA GLN A 79 16.93 6.63 24.14
C GLN A 79 17.07 7.25 25.53
N GLU A 80 17.27 8.57 25.61
CA GLU A 80 17.57 9.26 26.88
C GLU A 80 16.31 9.74 27.59
N PHE A 81 15.30 10.17 26.82
CA PHE A 81 14.10 10.81 27.39
C PHE A 81 12.84 9.92 27.35
N GLN A 82 12.90 8.74 26.73
CA GLN A 82 11.74 7.86 26.50
C GLN A 82 10.55 8.60 25.87
N ASN A 83 10.83 9.66 25.13
CA ASN A 83 9.84 10.53 24.51
C ASN A 83 10.09 10.51 23.00
N SER A 84 9.65 9.42 22.36
CA SER A 84 9.72 9.29 20.91
C SER A 84 8.68 10.20 20.26
N TYR A 85 9.09 10.91 19.22
CA TYR A 85 8.19 11.67 18.37
C TYR A 85 8.15 11.04 16.98
N ASP A 86 6.97 11.02 16.38
CA ASP A 86 6.78 10.48 15.03
C ASP A 86 6.99 11.54 13.94
N CYS A 87 6.82 12.83 14.26
CA CYS A 87 6.89 13.92 13.30
C CYS A 87 7.45 15.22 13.92
N ILE A 88 8.14 16.02 13.11
CA ILE A 88 8.56 17.40 13.40
C ILE A 88 7.98 18.33 12.33
N THR A 89 7.23 19.34 12.75
CA THR A 89 6.74 20.39 11.84
C THR A 89 7.70 21.58 11.85
N CYS A 90 8.08 22.02 10.65
CA CYS A 90 8.96 23.16 10.41
C CYS A 90 8.17 24.46 10.27
N GLU A 91 8.84 25.61 10.45
CA GLU A 91 8.21 26.94 10.36
C GLU A 91 7.62 27.25 8.97
N ASP A 92 8.14 26.62 7.92
CA ASP A 92 7.65 26.77 6.54
C ASP A 92 6.40 25.91 6.24
N GLY A 93 5.88 25.19 7.24
CA GLY A 93 4.73 24.30 7.11
C GLY A 93 5.07 22.91 6.57
N SER A 94 6.33 22.60 6.30
CA SER A 94 6.74 21.23 5.99
C SER A 94 6.81 20.37 7.26
N THR A 95 6.61 19.06 7.13
CA THR A 95 6.68 18.09 8.22
C THR A 95 7.65 16.97 7.85
N THR A 96 8.54 16.65 8.79
CA THR A 96 9.45 15.51 8.72
C THR A 96 8.92 14.39 9.61
N ALA A 97 8.57 13.25 9.02
CA ALA A 97 8.15 12.05 9.71
C ALA A 97 9.30 11.05 9.89
N PHE A 98 9.30 10.35 11.03
CA PHE A 98 10.26 9.33 11.42
C PHE A 98 9.53 8.01 11.56
N TYR A 99 9.99 6.98 10.86
CA TYR A 99 9.40 5.65 10.91
C TYR A 99 10.47 4.59 11.15
N GLU A 100 10.53 4.08 12.38
CA GLU A 100 11.45 3.01 12.76
C GLU A 100 10.75 1.65 12.80
N GLN A 101 11.21 0.71 11.96
CA GLN A 101 10.71 -0.65 11.97
C GLN A 101 11.82 -1.65 11.57
N MET A 102 11.89 -2.79 12.26
CA MET A 102 12.92 -3.83 12.06
C MET A 102 14.36 -3.31 12.16
N GLY A 103 14.59 -2.25 12.95
CA GLY A 103 15.88 -1.58 13.08
C GLY A 103 16.29 -0.73 11.88
N PHE A 104 15.37 -0.43 10.96
CA PHE A 104 15.55 0.57 9.91
C PHE A 104 14.75 1.82 10.27
N LEU A 105 15.34 2.99 10.04
CA LEU A 105 14.68 4.27 10.26
C LEU A 105 14.51 4.98 8.91
N LEU A 106 13.27 5.24 8.54
CA LEU A 106 12.91 6.06 7.39
C LEU A 106 12.59 7.46 7.85
N ILE A 107 13.11 8.45 7.13
CA ILE A 107 12.76 9.84 7.28
C ILE A 107 12.03 10.27 6.02
N ALA A 108 10.82 10.80 6.15
CA ALA A 108 10.06 11.32 5.02
C ALA A 108 9.71 12.78 5.29
N VAL A 109 9.79 13.63 4.27
CA VAL A 109 9.46 15.05 4.34
C VAL A 109 8.31 15.31 3.38
N ALA A 110 7.24 15.95 3.86
CA ALA A 110 6.10 16.37 3.06
C ALA A 110 5.48 17.67 3.61
N LYS A 111 4.46 18.22 2.94
CA LYS A 111 3.76 19.45 3.38
C LYS A 111 2.81 19.29 4.57
N SER A 112 2.60 18.07 5.05
CA SER A 112 1.76 17.83 6.22
C SER A 112 2.11 16.54 6.92
N THR A 113 1.76 16.46 8.21
CA THR A 113 2.02 15.32 9.09
C THR A 113 1.48 14.01 8.54
N VAL A 114 0.20 13.97 8.16
CA VAL A 114 -0.43 12.75 7.62
C VAL A 114 0.26 12.30 6.34
N ASN A 115 0.59 13.24 5.45
CA ASN A 115 1.27 12.91 4.20
C ASN A 115 2.70 12.41 4.43
N ALA A 116 3.46 13.03 5.34
CA ALA A 116 4.83 12.64 5.63
C ALA A 116 4.87 11.24 6.27
N ALA A 117 4.03 10.99 7.28
CA ALA A 117 3.96 9.71 7.95
C ALA A 117 3.46 8.60 7.01
N HIS A 118 2.45 8.90 6.20
CA HIS A 118 1.94 7.98 5.20
C HIS A 118 3.00 7.62 4.15
N LEU A 119 3.73 8.61 3.64
CA LEU A 119 4.81 8.40 2.68
C LEU A 119 5.91 7.49 3.24
N ALA A 120 6.33 7.70 4.49
CA ALA A 120 7.33 6.84 5.13
C ALA A 120 6.86 5.38 5.19
N ARG A 121 5.61 5.15 5.58
CA ARG A 121 5.00 3.82 5.74
C ARG A 121 4.80 3.09 4.41
N VAL A 122 4.27 3.77 3.40
CA VAL A 122 4.12 3.20 2.05
C VAL A 122 5.47 2.85 1.46
N SER A 123 6.46 3.74 1.63
CA SER A 123 7.82 3.49 1.13
C SER A 123 8.45 2.27 1.79
N PHE A 124 8.29 2.12 3.11
CA PHE A 124 8.73 0.92 3.82
C PHE A 124 8.03 -0.33 3.28
N SER A 125 6.71 -0.27 3.11
CA SER A 125 5.91 -1.39 2.60
C SER A 125 6.37 -1.81 1.20
N VAL A 126 6.54 -0.87 0.27
CA VAL A 126 7.04 -1.12 -1.08
C VAL A 126 8.46 -1.71 -1.05
N MET A 127 9.36 -1.16 -0.24
CA MET A 127 10.72 -1.70 -0.07
C MET A 127 10.69 -3.14 0.48
N GLN A 128 9.79 -3.42 1.42
CA GLN A 128 9.58 -4.76 1.96
C GLN A 128 8.97 -5.69 0.90
N HIS A 129 8.11 -5.19 0.03
CA HIS A 129 7.54 -6.00 -1.05
C HIS A 129 8.57 -6.42 -2.11
N VAL A 130 9.57 -5.57 -2.33
CA VAL A 130 10.65 -5.84 -3.27
C VAL A 130 11.73 -6.75 -2.66
N CYS A 131 12.12 -6.50 -1.40
CA CYS A 131 13.27 -7.17 -0.78
C CYS A 131 12.90 -8.25 0.26
N GLY A 132 11.63 -8.33 0.64
CA GLY A 132 11.15 -9.18 1.72
C GLY A 132 11.62 -8.70 3.09
N PRO A 133 11.93 -9.62 4.02
CA PRO A 133 12.22 -9.28 5.41
C PRO A 133 13.59 -8.63 5.61
N SER A 134 14.47 -8.66 4.61
CA SER A 134 15.82 -8.09 4.66
C SER A 134 15.92 -6.87 3.74
N LEU A 135 15.59 -5.69 4.27
CA LEU A 135 15.81 -4.44 3.51
C LEU A 135 17.28 -4.20 3.19
N SER A 136 18.20 -4.88 3.89
CA SER A 136 19.65 -4.73 3.68
C SER A 136 20.11 -5.07 2.25
N VAL A 137 19.30 -5.81 1.48
CA VAL A 137 19.53 -6.12 0.06
C VAL A 137 19.65 -4.85 -0.80
N LEU A 138 18.92 -3.79 -0.45
CA LEU A 138 18.93 -2.50 -1.18
C LEU A 138 20.31 -1.81 -1.19
N LYS A 139 21.21 -2.13 -0.25
CA LYS A 139 22.59 -1.61 -0.24
C LYS A 139 23.40 -2.12 -1.43
N HIS A 140 23.17 -3.37 -1.79
CA HIS A 140 24.08 -4.16 -2.61
C HIS A 140 23.49 -4.44 -3.99
N SER A 141 22.16 -4.42 -4.12
CA SER A 141 21.47 -4.71 -5.37
C SER A 141 20.84 -3.46 -5.97
N ASN A 142 21.47 -2.95 -7.04
CA ASN A 142 20.92 -1.82 -7.81
C ASN A 142 19.55 -2.17 -8.39
N THR A 143 19.32 -3.40 -8.83
CA THR A 143 18.04 -3.82 -9.43
C THR A 143 16.88 -3.72 -8.45
N HIS A 144 17.07 -4.14 -7.19
CA HIS A 144 16.03 -4.00 -6.16
C HIS A 144 15.79 -2.53 -5.80
N SER A 145 16.84 -1.73 -5.73
CA SER A 145 16.73 -0.29 -5.44
C SER A 145 16.03 0.46 -6.57
N GLU A 146 16.34 0.17 -7.82
CA GLU A 146 15.67 0.73 -9.01
C GLU A 146 14.20 0.33 -9.05
N LEU A 147 13.87 -0.94 -8.78
CA LEU A 147 12.48 -1.41 -8.73
C LEU A 147 11.70 -0.74 -7.59
N ALA A 148 12.27 -0.65 -6.39
CA ALA A 148 11.62 0.03 -5.27
C ALA A 148 11.38 1.52 -5.57
N THR A 149 12.37 2.20 -6.15
CA THR A 149 12.23 3.59 -6.64
C THR A 149 11.11 3.71 -7.66
N LEU A 150 11.09 2.87 -8.69
CA LEU A 150 10.08 2.89 -9.74
C LEU A 150 8.66 2.72 -9.17
N LEU A 151 8.48 1.79 -8.23
CA LEU A 151 7.19 1.54 -7.59
C LEU A 151 6.75 2.71 -6.70
N ILE A 152 7.66 3.32 -5.94
CA ILE A 152 7.37 4.51 -5.12
C ILE A 152 6.99 5.70 -6.02
N GLU A 153 7.72 5.92 -7.10
CA GLU A 153 7.42 6.99 -8.07
C GLU A 153 6.07 6.76 -8.76
N THR A 154 5.77 5.50 -9.10
CA THR A 154 4.47 5.13 -9.67
C THR A 154 3.35 5.37 -8.67
N PHE A 155 3.52 4.98 -7.40
CA PHE A 155 2.56 5.28 -6.35
C PHE A 155 2.30 6.79 -6.23
N LEU A 156 3.36 7.60 -6.17
CA LEU A 156 3.25 9.06 -6.09
C LEU A 156 2.52 9.66 -7.29
N LYS A 157 2.79 9.15 -8.50
CA LYS A 157 2.09 9.56 -9.73
C LYS A 157 0.60 9.20 -9.67
N LEU A 158 0.28 7.95 -9.32
CA LEU A 158 -1.11 7.49 -9.24
C LEU A 158 -1.88 8.21 -8.12
N ARG A 159 -1.21 8.60 -7.03
CA ARG A 159 -1.82 9.40 -5.96
C ARG A 159 -2.24 10.81 -6.42
N GLN A 160 -1.88 11.25 -7.62
CA GLN A 160 -2.34 12.53 -8.17
C GLN A 160 -3.48 12.39 -9.17
N SER A 161 -3.74 11.18 -9.70
CA SER A 161 -4.68 10.98 -10.80
C SER A 161 -5.74 9.90 -10.55
N SER A 162 -5.46 8.94 -9.67
CA SER A 162 -6.24 7.72 -9.50
C SER A 162 -7.05 7.73 -8.21
N GLN A 163 -8.39 7.71 -8.32
CA GLN A 163 -9.28 7.68 -7.15
C GLN A 163 -9.01 6.48 -6.22
N PRO A 164 -8.84 5.24 -6.73
CA PRO A 164 -8.57 4.06 -5.90
C PRO A 164 -7.31 4.20 -5.04
N ILE A 165 -6.25 4.78 -5.60
CA ILE A 165 -4.96 4.95 -4.91
C ILE A 165 -5.00 6.11 -3.92
N VAL A 166 -5.70 7.21 -4.24
CA VAL A 166 -5.86 8.35 -3.32
C VAL A 166 -6.66 7.98 -2.09
N THR A 167 -7.73 7.22 -2.30
CA THR A 167 -8.67 6.84 -1.25
C THR A 167 -8.27 5.54 -0.53
N GLU A 168 -7.31 4.82 -1.08
CA GLU A 168 -6.88 3.49 -0.67
C GLU A 168 -8.06 2.54 -0.51
N SER A 169 -8.77 2.37 -1.62
CA SER A 169 -9.92 1.50 -1.72
C SER A 169 -10.08 0.95 -3.14
N LEU A 170 -10.71 -0.21 -3.24
CA LEU A 170 -10.87 -0.96 -4.47
C LEU A 170 -12.09 -0.46 -5.25
N HIS A 171 -11.85 0.06 -6.45
CA HIS A 171 -12.91 0.37 -7.40
C HIS A 171 -13.10 -0.81 -8.35
N TYR A 172 -14.31 -1.38 -8.36
CA TYR A 172 -14.68 -2.44 -9.30
C TYR A 172 -15.36 -1.84 -10.52
N GLU A 173 -14.94 -2.24 -11.71
CA GLU A 173 -15.62 -1.86 -12.94
C GLU A 173 -17.07 -2.38 -12.91
N PRO A 174 -18.06 -1.50 -13.20
CA PRO A 174 -19.45 -1.89 -13.18
C PRO A 174 -19.78 -2.77 -14.40
N ILE A 175 -19.71 -4.08 -14.20
CA ILE A 175 -19.94 -5.09 -15.24
C ILE A 175 -21.28 -5.80 -14.99
N CYS A 176 -22.02 -6.10 -16.06
CA CYS A 176 -23.24 -6.90 -15.98
C CYS A 176 -22.96 -8.29 -15.39
N GLU A 177 -23.89 -8.81 -14.57
CA GLU A 177 -23.76 -10.12 -13.91
C GLU A 177 -23.47 -11.29 -14.88
N VAL A 178 -24.08 -11.27 -16.08
CA VAL A 178 -23.85 -12.28 -17.12
C VAL A 178 -22.40 -12.25 -17.63
N VAL A 179 -21.83 -11.05 -17.78
CA VAL A 179 -20.44 -10.86 -18.22
C VAL A 179 -19.49 -11.24 -17.10
N ASN A 180 -19.78 -10.82 -15.86
CA ASN A 180 -18.97 -11.17 -14.70
C ASN A 180 -18.89 -12.69 -14.49
N SER A 181 -20.03 -13.39 -14.52
CA SER A 181 -20.06 -14.87 -14.41
C SER A 181 -19.31 -15.56 -15.55
N SER A 182 -19.36 -15.02 -16.76
CA SER A 182 -18.58 -15.52 -17.90
C SER A 182 -17.07 -15.35 -17.68
N ILE A 183 -16.63 -14.16 -17.23
CA ILE A 183 -15.22 -13.89 -16.91
C ILE A 183 -14.73 -14.81 -15.80
N LEU A 184 -15.49 -14.96 -14.71
CA LEU A 184 -15.12 -15.84 -13.61
C LEU A 184 -14.99 -17.31 -14.06
N ARG A 185 -15.83 -17.75 -15.01
CA ARG A 185 -15.72 -19.09 -15.60
C ARG A 185 -14.44 -19.25 -16.42
N VAL A 186 -14.06 -18.23 -17.21
CA VAL A 186 -12.78 -18.23 -17.95
C VAL A 186 -11.60 -18.31 -16.99
N LEU A 187 -11.61 -17.49 -15.92
CA LEU A 187 -10.55 -17.51 -14.91
C LEU A 187 -10.46 -18.83 -14.15
N GLN A 188 -11.61 -19.45 -13.85
CA GLN A 188 -11.66 -20.77 -13.25
C GLN A 188 -11.02 -21.84 -14.15
N VAL A 189 -11.35 -21.84 -15.43
CA VAL A 189 -10.73 -22.76 -16.41
C VAL A 189 -9.23 -22.53 -16.49
N ALA A 190 -8.79 -21.27 -16.51
CA ALA A 190 -7.37 -20.92 -16.53
C ALA A 190 -6.59 -21.45 -15.32
N VAL A 191 -7.15 -21.33 -14.10
CA VAL A 191 -6.52 -21.91 -12.90
C VAL A 191 -6.47 -23.43 -12.94
N SER A 192 -7.53 -24.09 -13.38
CA SER A 192 -7.52 -25.54 -13.54
C SER A 192 -6.52 -25.99 -14.62
N ASP A 193 -6.34 -25.20 -15.67
CA ASP A 193 -5.35 -25.46 -16.73
C ASP A 193 -3.90 -25.33 -16.24
N LEU A 194 -3.61 -24.29 -15.45
CA LEU A 194 -2.34 -24.14 -14.72
C LEU A 194 -2.07 -25.35 -13.81
N SER A 195 -3.12 -25.95 -13.24
CA SER A 195 -2.99 -27.14 -12.41
C SER A 195 -2.72 -28.41 -13.18
N VAL A 196 -3.54 -28.70 -14.20
CA VAL A 196 -3.45 -29.95 -14.97
C VAL A 196 -2.22 -29.97 -15.88
N ARG A 197 -1.93 -28.87 -16.58
CA ARG A 197 -0.82 -28.79 -17.54
C ARG A 197 0.47 -28.26 -16.92
N GLY A 198 0.37 -27.41 -15.90
CA GLY A 198 1.52 -26.76 -15.27
C GLY A 198 2.03 -27.42 -14.01
N GLY A 199 1.27 -28.36 -13.45
CA GLY A 199 1.59 -28.92 -12.14
C GLY A 199 1.57 -27.87 -11.03
N ILE A 200 0.95 -26.70 -11.26
CA ILE A 200 0.81 -25.64 -10.26
C ILE A 200 -0.49 -25.90 -9.47
N PRO A 201 -0.41 -26.22 -8.17
CA PRO A 201 -1.62 -26.48 -7.38
C PRO A 201 -2.62 -25.31 -7.44
N GLU A 202 -3.91 -25.62 -7.54
CA GLU A 202 -4.95 -24.57 -7.55
C GLU A 202 -4.88 -23.69 -6.29
N ASN A 203 -4.48 -24.25 -5.15
CA ASN A 203 -4.34 -23.53 -3.88
C ASN A 203 -3.15 -22.56 -3.81
N ARG A 204 -2.51 -22.26 -4.95
CA ARG A 204 -1.37 -21.34 -5.05
C ARG A 204 -1.53 -20.27 -6.12
N SER A 205 -2.66 -20.24 -6.82
CA SER A 205 -2.81 -19.39 -8.01
C SER A 205 -3.89 -18.34 -7.81
N HIS A 206 -3.54 -17.09 -8.08
CA HIS A 206 -4.48 -15.98 -8.19
C HIS A 206 -4.40 -15.38 -9.58
N ILE A 207 -5.54 -15.03 -10.16
CA ILE A 207 -5.62 -14.31 -11.43
C ILE A 207 -6.44 -13.05 -11.22
N LEU A 208 -5.86 -11.90 -11.60
CA LEU A 208 -6.51 -10.60 -11.52
C LEU A 208 -6.59 -10.01 -12.93
N ILE A 209 -7.72 -9.38 -13.24
CA ILE A 209 -7.90 -8.55 -14.42
C ILE A 209 -8.10 -7.13 -13.94
N ILE A 210 -7.23 -6.22 -14.37
CA ILE A 210 -7.20 -4.82 -13.95
C ILE A 210 -7.31 -3.94 -15.20
N LYS A 211 -8.08 -2.86 -15.12
CA LYS A 211 -8.15 -1.84 -16.16
C LYS A 211 -7.63 -0.54 -15.57
N GLU A 212 -6.42 -0.13 -15.96
CA GLU A 212 -5.70 1.00 -15.36
C GLU A 212 -5.58 0.82 -13.84
N THR A 213 -6.47 1.40 -13.05
CA THR A 213 -6.50 1.28 -11.58
C THR A 213 -7.78 0.68 -11.03
N SER A 214 -8.73 0.30 -11.90
CA SER A 214 -9.97 -0.38 -11.54
C SER A 214 -9.83 -1.90 -11.67
N ILE A 215 -10.50 -2.63 -10.80
CA ILE A 215 -10.57 -4.09 -10.84
C ILE A 215 -11.73 -4.52 -11.73
N VAL A 216 -11.45 -5.41 -12.68
CA VAL A 216 -12.48 -6.05 -13.51
C VAL A 216 -12.92 -7.35 -12.84
N ALA A 217 -11.96 -8.21 -12.47
CA ALA A 217 -12.24 -9.47 -11.81
C ALA A 217 -11.01 -9.96 -11.01
N ILE A 218 -11.27 -10.70 -9.93
CA ILE A 218 -10.26 -11.41 -9.16
C ILE A 218 -10.77 -12.84 -8.98
N TYR A 219 -9.93 -13.81 -9.31
CA TYR A 219 -10.21 -15.22 -9.06
C TYR A 219 -9.03 -15.86 -8.33
N SER A 220 -9.32 -16.53 -7.23
CA SER A 220 -8.35 -17.27 -6.42
C SER A 220 -8.71 -18.74 -6.46
N GLY A 221 -7.72 -19.61 -6.69
CA GLY A 221 -7.95 -21.04 -6.73
C GLY A 221 -8.38 -21.63 -5.39
N ARG A 222 -8.87 -22.88 -5.39
CA ARG A 222 -9.45 -23.48 -4.18
C ARG A 222 -8.39 -23.69 -3.11
N GLY A 223 -8.62 -23.12 -1.93
CA GLY A 223 -7.74 -23.28 -0.77
C GLY A 223 -6.51 -22.37 -0.78
N THR A 224 -6.43 -21.38 -1.68
CA THR A 224 -5.45 -20.29 -1.59
C THR A 224 -5.70 -19.43 -0.36
N SER A 225 -4.64 -18.84 0.20
CA SER A 225 -4.82 -17.73 1.16
C SER A 225 -5.49 -16.53 0.49
N GLU A 226 -6.37 -15.84 1.20
CA GLU A 226 -6.99 -14.61 0.71
C GLU A 226 -5.93 -13.50 0.55
N LEU A 227 -5.98 -12.78 -0.57
CA LEU A 227 -5.14 -11.60 -0.80
C LEU A 227 -5.72 -10.43 -0.01
N ARG A 228 -4.87 -9.75 0.75
CA ARG A 228 -5.29 -8.58 1.52
C ARG A 228 -5.45 -7.36 0.61
N ILE A 229 -6.25 -6.39 1.03
CA ILE A 229 -6.64 -5.28 0.14
C ILE A 229 -5.46 -4.35 -0.15
N ASP A 230 -4.58 -4.13 0.82
CA ASP A 230 -3.29 -3.46 0.66
C ASP A 230 -2.39 -4.17 -0.37
N GLU A 231 -2.41 -5.51 -0.40
CA GLU A 231 -1.67 -6.31 -1.40
C GLU A 231 -2.27 -6.14 -2.80
N ILE A 232 -3.60 -6.09 -2.93
CA ILE A 232 -4.28 -5.81 -4.20
C ILE A 232 -3.96 -4.40 -4.70
N LEU A 233 -3.97 -3.39 -3.82
CA LEU A 233 -3.55 -2.03 -4.15
C LEU A 233 -2.08 -1.97 -4.59
N PHE A 234 -1.19 -2.72 -3.91
CA PHE A 234 0.19 -2.85 -4.33
C PHE A 234 0.32 -3.47 -5.73
N LEU A 235 -0.47 -4.51 -6.04
CA LEU A 235 -0.49 -5.13 -7.37
C LEU A 235 -0.98 -4.16 -8.47
N ILE A 236 -1.94 -3.27 -8.15
CA ILE A 236 -2.36 -2.19 -9.05
C ILE A 236 -1.19 -1.23 -9.33
N ILE A 237 -0.41 -0.85 -8.31
CA ILE A 237 0.78 0.00 -8.47
C ILE A 237 1.79 -0.70 -9.38
N VAL A 238 2.06 -1.99 -9.14
CA VAL A 238 2.99 -2.79 -9.96
C VAL A 238 2.55 -2.86 -11.41
N ALA A 239 1.25 -3.08 -11.68
CA ALA A 239 0.71 -3.15 -13.04
C ALA A 239 0.90 -1.84 -13.82
N ASN A 240 0.86 -0.70 -13.14
CA ASN A 240 1.03 0.63 -13.73
C ASN A 240 2.49 1.11 -13.77
N ALA A 241 3.42 0.43 -13.09
CA ALA A 241 4.82 0.81 -13.02
C ALA A 241 5.62 0.38 -14.26
N PHE A 242 5.21 -0.71 -14.90
CA PHE A 242 5.95 -1.31 -16.00
C PHE A 242 5.52 -0.74 -17.37
N ASP A 243 6.49 -0.21 -18.13
CA ASP A 243 6.26 0.50 -19.41
C ASP A 243 5.49 -0.31 -20.49
N HIS A 244 4.63 0.42 -21.20
CA HIS A 244 3.58 0.02 -22.15
C HIS A 244 4.06 -0.39 -23.54
N SER A 245 5.38 -0.41 -23.78
CA SER A 245 5.92 -0.37 -25.14
C SER A 245 6.07 -1.74 -25.82
N LYS A 246 5.94 -2.88 -25.12
CA LYS A 246 6.07 -4.23 -25.71
C LYS A 246 5.14 -5.25 -25.04
N SER A 247 4.39 -6.03 -25.83
CA SER A 247 3.48 -7.10 -25.37
C SER A 247 4.22 -8.36 -24.83
N SER A 248 5.28 -8.16 -24.05
CA SER A 248 6.01 -9.26 -23.43
C SER A 248 5.45 -9.48 -22.03
N THR A 249 5.14 -10.74 -21.70
CA THR A 249 4.90 -11.17 -20.32
C THR A 249 6.12 -10.82 -19.48
N ARG A 250 5.94 -9.92 -18.50
CA ARG A 250 6.99 -9.63 -17.51
C ARG A 250 6.79 -10.56 -16.34
N HIS A 251 7.86 -11.23 -15.94
CA HIS A 251 7.88 -12.03 -14.73
C HIS A 251 8.84 -11.42 -13.72
N SER A 252 8.41 -11.35 -12.46
CA SER A 252 9.27 -10.94 -11.35
C SER A 252 8.95 -11.79 -10.14
N LEU A 253 9.89 -11.84 -9.21
CA LEU A 253 9.59 -12.21 -7.83
C LEU A 253 9.05 -10.97 -7.13
N LEU A 254 7.91 -11.11 -6.45
CA LEU A 254 7.42 -10.13 -5.48
C LEU A 254 7.17 -10.84 -4.16
N ILE A 255 7.33 -10.11 -3.08
CA ILE A 255 7.09 -10.63 -1.74
C ILE A 255 5.91 -9.84 -1.19
N LEU A 256 4.80 -10.49 -0.84
CA LEU A 256 3.67 -9.77 -0.24
C LEU A 256 3.92 -9.51 1.25
N GLU A 257 3.08 -8.71 1.94
CA GLU A 257 3.47 -8.13 3.24
C GLU A 257 3.54 -9.16 4.38
N SER A 258 2.97 -10.36 4.19
CA SER A 258 3.27 -11.57 5.00
C SER A 258 4.69 -12.14 4.80
N CYS A 259 5.53 -11.49 3.99
CA CYS A 259 6.79 -11.99 3.46
C CYS A 259 6.67 -13.30 2.68
N VAL A 260 5.51 -13.57 2.08
CA VAL A 260 5.30 -14.74 1.25
C VAL A 260 5.77 -14.42 -0.18
N PRO A 261 6.69 -15.22 -0.76
CA PRO A 261 7.14 -15.00 -2.13
C PRO A 261 6.12 -15.50 -3.15
N TYR A 262 5.84 -14.63 -4.12
CA TYR A 262 5.01 -14.90 -5.29
C TYR A 262 5.80 -14.64 -6.55
N THR A 263 5.61 -15.49 -7.55
CA THR A 263 5.98 -15.14 -8.92
C THR A 263 4.80 -14.39 -9.53
N ILE A 264 5.06 -13.18 -10.03
CA ILE A 264 4.07 -12.36 -10.71
C ILE A 264 4.33 -12.43 -12.21
N HIS A 265 3.27 -12.63 -12.98
CA HIS A 265 3.29 -12.56 -14.44
C HIS A 265 2.27 -11.53 -14.88
N ILE A 266 2.73 -10.48 -15.58
CA ILE A 266 1.87 -9.39 -16.06
C ILE A 266 1.92 -9.36 -17.57
N GLN A 267 0.75 -9.34 -18.20
CA GLN A 267 0.58 -9.12 -19.63
C GLN A 267 -0.51 -8.07 -19.84
N ARG A 268 -0.17 -7.01 -20.57
CA ARG A 268 -1.13 -6.03 -21.06
C ARG A 268 -1.80 -6.59 -22.31
N VAL A 269 -3.12 -6.62 -22.29
CA VAL A 269 -4.03 -7.03 -23.36
C VAL A 269 -4.57 -5.79 -24.09
N GLU A 270 -5.12 -5.98 -25.29
CA GLU A 270 -5.83 -4.93 -26.03
C GLU A 270 -6.90 -4.22 -25.16
N ASN A 271 -7.15 -2.93 -25.44
CA ASN A 271 -8.11 -2.07 -24.72
C ASN A 271 -7.72 -1.68 -23.28
N GLY A 272 -6.44 -1.82 -22.93
CA GLY A 272 -5.90 -1.29 -21.67
C GLY A 272 -6.06 -2.22 -20.45
N LEU A 273 -6.45 -3.48 -20.67
CA LEU A 273 -6.58 -4.50 -19.62
C LEU A 273 -5.22 -5.12 -19.28
N ASP A 274 -4.90 -5.25 -18.01
CA ASP A 274 -3.77 -6.02 -17.49
C ASP A 274 -4.27 -7.34 -16.90
N VAL A 275 -3.73 -8.45 -17.38
CA VAL A 275 -3.90 -9.78 -16.76
C VAL A 275 -2.69 -10.04 -15.89
N ILE A 276 -2.94 -10.28 -14.61
CA ILE A 276 -1.93 -10.59 -13.61
C ILE A 276 -2.16 -12.00 -13.12
N VAL A 277 -1.17 -12.87 -13.28
CA VAL A 277 -1.14 -14.21 -12.69
C VAL A 277 -0.12 -14.22 -11.56
N LEU A 278 -0.57 -14.55 -10.35
CA LEU A 278 0.26 -14.70 -9.17
C LEU A 278 0.31 -16.17 -8.78
N ILE A 279 1.53 -16.68 -8.63
CA ILE A 279 1.76 -18.06 -8.19
C ILE A 279 2.57 -18.03 -6.90
N GLU A 280 1.99 -18.55 -5.83
CA GLU A 280 2.64 -18.70 -4.54
C GLU A 280 3.74 -19.78 -4.61
N CYS A 281 4.91 -19.47 -4.07
CA CYS A 281 6.07 -20.37 -4.02
C CYS A 281 5.93 -21.56 -3.03
N GLY A 282 4.76 -21.78 -2.43
CA GLY A 282 4.42 -23.03 -1.74
C GLY A 282 4.94 -23.20 -0.32
N LEU A 283 5.18 -22.09 0.38
CA LEU A 283 5.74 -22.06 1.73
C LEU A 283 5.07 -20.99 2.63
N HIS A 284 3.80 -20.64 2.35
CA HIS A 284 3.04 -19.62 3.08
C HIS A 284 3.24 -19.67 4.60
N GLN A 285 2.90 -20.80 5.23
CA GLN A 285 2.96 -20.94 6.69
C GLN A 285 4.37 -20.77 7.27
N ILE A 286 5.40 -21.24 6.56
CA ILE A 286 6.79 -21.13 7.01
C ILE A 286 7.28 -19.68 6.86
N ALA A 287 6.99 -19.04 5.72
CA ALA A 287 7.33 -17.64 5.46
C ALA A 287 6.69 -16.70 6.50
N THR A 288 5.38 -16.84 6.73
CA THR A 288 4.64 -16.04 7.71
C THR A 288 5.16 -16.28 9.14
N SER A 289 5.48 -17.52 9.49
CA SER A 289 6.03 -17.85 10.83
C SER A 289 7.43 -17.29 11.04
N LEU A 290 8.30 -17.37 10.04
CA LEU A 290 9.64 -16.77 10.07
C LEU A 290 9.57 -15.26 10.20
N PHE A 291 8.67 -14.63 9.45
CA PHE A 291 8.49 -13.19 9.51
C PHE A 291 7.89 -12.72 10.84
N ALA A 292 6.90 -13.44 11.37
CA ALA A 292 6.34 -13.16 12.69
C ALA A 292 7.39 -13.30 13.80
N LEU A 293 8.24 -14.33 13.73
CA LEU A 293 9.37 -14.50 14.66
C LEU A 293 10.35 -13.33 14.55
N LEU A 294 10.71 -12.91 13.34
CA LEU A 294 11.62 -11.78 13.11
C LEU A 294 11.03 -10.46 13.66
N LYS A 295 9.73 -10.22 13.46
CA LYS A 295 9.00 -9.06 14.02
C LYS A 295 9.03 -9.09 15.56
N SER A 296 8.74 -10.23 16.19
CA SER A 296 8.77 -10.40 17.65
C SER A 296 10.17 -10.14 18.24
N VAL A 297 11.21 -10.66 17.60
CA VAL A 297 12.61 -10.46 18.03
C VAL A 297 13.02 -8.99 17.89
N SER A 298 12.58 -8.33 16.82
CA SER A 298 12.96 -6.94 16.52
C SER A 298 12.19 -5.91 17.38
N ALA A 299 11.06 -6.29 17.96
CA ALA A 299 10.22 -5.43 18.82
C ALA A 299 10.62 -5.43 20.31
N SER A 300 11.77 -6.02 20.69
CA SER A 300 12.20 -6.18 22.09
C SER A 300 12.27 -4.84 22.85
N PRO A 301 11.86 -4.77 24.14
CA PRO A 301 11.69 -5.88 25.10
C PRO A 301 10.25 -6.41 25.28
N THR A 302 9.25 -5.93 24.54
CA THR A 302 7.82 -6.17 24.86
C THR A 302 7.29 -7.59 24.57
N LYS A 303 8.00 -8.43 23.79
CA LYS A 303 7.49 -9.74 23.32
C LYS A 303 8.42 -10.94 23.58
N VAL A 304 9.32 -10.86 24.56
CA VAL A 304 10.34 -11.90 24.81
C VAL A 304 9.74 -13.28 25.08
N ASP A 305 8.59 -13.35 25.75
CA ASP A 305 7.92 -14.61 26.13
C ASP A 305 7.27 -15.36 24.95
N LEU A 306 7.02 -14.66 23.84
CA LEU A 306 6.39 -15.24 22.64
C LEU A 306 7.41 -15.98 21.76
N ILE A 307 8.68 -15.55 21.80
CA ILE A 307 9.76 -16.02 20.93
C ILE A 307 9.99 -17.54 21.08
N PRO A 308 10.08 -18.14 22.29
CA PRO A 308 10.25 -19.59 22.43
C PRO A 308 9.07 -20.41 21.89
N LYS A 309 7.83 -19.89 22.03
CA LYS A 309 6.62 -20.56 21.54
C LYS A 309 6.62 -20.57 20.01
N GLN A 310 6.84 -19.41 19.38
CA GLN A 310 6.95 -19.28 17.93
C GLN A 310 8.07 -20.16 17.35
N LEU A 311 9.23 -20.21 18.02
CA LEU A 311 10.35 -21.06 17.59
C LEU A 311 10.00 -22.55 17.66
N LYS A 312 9.29 -22.99 18.70
CA LYS A 312 8.84 -24.39 18.85
C LYS A 312 7.84 -24.77 17.76
N GLU A 313 6.90 -23.89 17.44
CA GLU A 313 5.93 -24.09 16.36
C GLU A 313 6.61 -24.15 15.00
N LEU A 314 7.53 -23.22 14.73
CA LEU A 314 8.33 -23.23 13.50
C LEU A 314 9.08 -24.55 13.32
N LYS A 315 9.78 -25.01 14.38
CA LYS A 315 10.50 -26.30 14.35
C LYS A 315 9.57 -27.49 14.08
N LYS A 316 8.36 -27.50 14.63
CA LYS A 316 7.36 -28.54 14.34
C LYS A 316 6.92 -28.51 12.86
N MET A 317 6.68 -27.33 12.30
CA MET A 317 6.25 -27.18 10.91
C MET A 317 7.33 -27.63 9.91
N THR A 318 8.60 -27.43 10.25
CA THR A 318 9.74 -27.80 9.41
C THR A 318 10.21 -29.24 9.63
N TYR A 319 9.75 -29.92 10.67
CA TYR A 319 10.08 -31.32 10.97
C TYR A 319 9.29 -32.27 10.05
N LYS A 320 9.77 -32.48 8.83
CA LYS A 320 9.33 -33.57 7.95
C LYS A 320 10.48 -34.56 7.71
N PRO A 321 10.27 -35.88 7.88
CA PRO A 321 11.35 -36.88 7.93
C PRO A 321 12.16 -37.03 6.63
N ASN A 322 11.72 -36.44 5.51
CA ASN A 322 12.37 -36.58 4.20
C ASN A 322 12.86 -35.25 3.57
N GLN A 323 12.87 -34.14 4.30
CA GLN A 323 13.39 -32.86 3.77
C GLN A 323 14.60 -32.35 4.55
N ARG A 324 15.66 -31.96 3.82
CA ARG A 324 16.96 -31.45 4.31
C ARG A 324 16.86 -30.07 4.99
N HIS A 325 16.00 -29.88 5.99
CA HIS A 325 15.89 -28.61 6.71
C HIS A 325 16.62 -28.65 8.06
N GLN A 326 17.91 -29.00 8.05
CA GLN A 326 18.78 -28.94 9.24
C GLN A 326 19.02 -27.50 9.74
N TRP A 327 18.69 -26.48 8.92
CA TRP A 327 18.89 -25.08 9.29
C TRP A 327 18.02 -24.65 10.49
N CYS A 328 16.83 -25.22 10.70
CA CYS A 328 15.99 -24.87 11.85
C CYS A 328 16.61 -25.25 13.19
N GLU A 329 17.43 -26.30 13.22
CA GLU A 329 18.16 -26.70 14.43
C GLU A 329 19.25 -25.70 14.82
N SER A 330 19.73 -24.90 13.85
CA SER A 330 20.68 -23.82 14.11
C SER A 330 20.04 -22.58 14.76
N LEU A 331 18.70 -22.47 14.75
CA LEU A 331 17.98 -21.41 15.44
C LEU A 331 17.91 -21.71 16.94
N ILE A 332 18.75 -21.02 17.70
CA ILE A 332 18.84 -21.15 19.17
C ILE A 332 18.55 -19.78 19.79
N TRP A 333 17.37 -19.65 20.38
CA TRP A 333 17.02 -18.50 21.20
C TRP A 333 17.56 -18.68 22.63
N ARG A 334 18.26 -17.66 23.14
CA ARG A 334 18.77 -17.62 24.52
C ARG A 334 18.14 -16.44 25.27
N PRO A 335 17.15 -16.68 26.14
CA PRO A 335 16.45 -15.60 26.87
C PRO A 335 17.40 -14.70 27.68
N GLU A 336 18.46 -15.28 28.23
CA GLU A 336 19.50 -14.59 29.00
C GLU A 336 20.23 -13.50 28.21
N GLN A 337 20.25 -13.60 26.88
CA GLN A 337 20.92 -12.64 25.99
C GLN A 337 19.93 -11.64 25.35
N SER A 338 18.68 -11.61 25.80
CA SER A 338 17.64 -10.71 25.27
C SER A 338 17.96 -9.22 25.48
N HIS A 339 18.80 -8.87 26.45
CA HIS A 339 19.27 -7.49 26.64
C HIS A 339 20.48 -7.14 25.76
N ASN A 340 21.10 -8.11 25.10
CA ASN A 340 22.28 -7.91 24.27
C ASN A 340 21.88 -7.69 22.81
N GLN A 341 21.97 -6.43 22.36
CA GLN A 341 21.68 -6.02 20.98
C GLN A 341 22.48 -6.79 19.92
N SER A 342 23.72 -7.19 20.23
CA SER A 342 24.55 -7.98 19.31
C SER A 342 24.01 -9.40 19.15
N ALA A 343 23.53 -10.01 20.22
CA ALA A 343 22.93 -11.34 20.22
C ALA A 343 21.58 -11.35 19.47
N ILE A 344 20.73 -10.34 19.72
CA ILE A 344 19.48 -10.13 18.96
C ILE A 344 19.79 -10.00 17.47
N SER A 345 20.74 -9.14 17.11
CA SER A 345 21.13 -8.92 15.72
C SER A 345 21.67 -10.20 15.06
N ALA A 346 22.44 -11.01 15.78
CA ALA A 346 22.92 -12.31 15.29
C ALA A 346 21.77 -13.30 15.06
N PHE A 347 20.81 -13.37 15.97
CA PHE A 347 19.63 -14.23 15.83
C PHE A 347 18.75 -13.80 14.65
N CYS A 348 18.50 -12.49 14.47
CA CYS A 348 17.82 -11.96 13.29
C CYS A 348 18.50 -12.40 11.98
N ARG A 349 19.85 -12.33 11.91
CA ARG A 349 20.60 -12.81 10.75
C ARG A 349 20.42 -14.31 10.49
N GLN A 350 20.31 -15.13 11.53
CA GLN A 350 20.05 -16.56 11.37
C GLN A 350 18.65 -16.83 10.81
N ILE A 351 17.63 -16.12 11.31
CA ILE A 351 16.25 -16.19 10.80
C ILE A 351 16.21 -15.79 9.32
N LEU A 352 16.85 -14.68 8.96
CA LEU A 352 16.92 -14.19 7.58
C LEU A 352 17.60 -15.20 6.64
N ARG A 353 18.72 -15.81 7.05
CA ARG A 353 19.35 -16.89 6.26
C ARG A 353 18.45 -18.10 6.08
N GLY A 354 17.67 -18.46 7.11
CA GLY A 354 16.67 -19.52 7.02
C GLY A 354 15.57 -19.19 6.01
N TYR A 355 15.10 -17.94 6.03
CA TYR A 355 14.14 -17.43 5.05
C TYR A 355 14.69 -17.48 3.61
N GLU A 356 15.91 -16.98 3.39
CA GLU A 356 16.56 -17.02 2.07
C GLU A 356 16.72 -18.46 1.57
N ALA A 357 17.19 -19.38 2.42
CA ALA A 357 17.43 -20.76 2.04
C ALA A 357 16.15 -21.55 1.72
N VAL A 358 15.03 -21.22 2.38
CA VAL A 358 13.77 -21.96 2.25
C VAL A 358 12.81 -21.31 1.28
N CYS A 359 12.60 -20.00 1.40
CA CYS A 359 11.54 -19.28 0.69
C CYS A 359 12.01 -18.68 -0.64
N LEU A 360 13.31 -18.33 -0.77
CA LEU A 360 13.86 -17.68 -1.95
C LEU A 360 14.72 -18.66 -2.77
N ASN A 361 14.06 -19.56 -3.52
CA ASN A 361 14.75 -20.46 -4.45
C ASN A 361 14.64 -19.95 -5.91
N PRO A 362 15.77 -19.65 -6.60
CA PRO A 362 15.75 -19.16 -7.98
C PRO A 362 15.08 -20.11 -9.00
N SER A 363 15.02 -21.41 -8.71
CA SER A 363 14.35 -22.38 -9.58
C SER A 363 12.82 -22.19 -9.64
N LEU A 364 12.25 -21.45 -8.68
CA LEU A 364 10.82 -21.11 -8.64
C LEU A 364 10.42 -20.10 -9.73
N LEU A 365 11.36 -19.30 -10.25
CA LEU A 365 11.09 -18.30 -11.29
C LEU A 365 10.90 -18.92 -12.69
N TYR A 366 11.51 -20.09 -12.95
CA TYR A 366 11.60 -20.64 -14.30
C TYR A 366 10.53 -21.69 -14.62
N ALA A 367 9.95 -22.34 -13.61
CA ALA A 367 9.08 -23.50 -13.82
C ALA A 367 7.71 -23.18 -14.48
N ALA A 368 7.31 -21.91 -14.55
CA ALA A 368 5.94 -21.52 -14.93
C ALA A 368 5.83 -20.55 -16.13
N VAL A 369 6.92 -19.93 -16.58
CA VAL A 369 6.84 -18.76 -17.50
C VAL A 369 6.15 -19.09 -18.84
N GLU A 370 6.56 -20.16 -19.53
CA GLU A 370 6.02 -20.48 -20.86
C GLU A 370 4.53 -20.88 -20.79
N LEU A 371 4.14 -21.67 -19.79
CA LEU A 371 2.75 -22.09 -19.64
C LEU A 371 1.86 -20.94 -19.19
N VAL A 372 2.31 -20.12 -18.25
CA VAL A 372 1.55 -18.96 -17.79
C VAL A 372 1.29 -18.01 -18.96
N SER A 373 2.28 -17.82 -19.84
CA SER A 373 2.08 -17.01 -21.06
C SER A 373 0.95 -17.56 -21.93
N ARG A 374 0.91 -18.88 -22.17
CA ARG A 374 -0.17 -19.52 -22.94
C ARG A 374 -1.54 -19.37 -22.27
N VAL A 375 -1.60 -19.53 -20.95
CA VAL A 375 -2.85 -19.37 -20.20
C VAL A 375 -3.35 -17.93 -20.28
N ILE A 376 -2.45 -16.94 -20.24
CA ILE A 376 -2.85 -15.55 -20.40
C ILE A 376 -3.36 -15.27 -21.81
N ASP A 377 -2.73 -15.84 -22.84
CA ASP A 377 -3.23 -15.74 -24.22
C ASP A 377 -4.64 -16.36 -24.37
N ASP A 378 -4.89 -17.52 -23.74
CA ASP A 378 -6.20 -18.18 -23.72
C ASP A 378 -7.26 -17.32 -22.99
N ILE A 379 -6.89 -16.67 -21.88
CA ILE A 379 -7.75 -15.71 -21.17
C ILE A 379 -8.10 -14.54 -22.09
N GLN A 380 -7.10 -13.96 -22.75
CA GLN A 380 -7.30 -12.83 -23.67
C GLN A 380 -8.30 -13.16 -24.79
N LEU A 381 -8.17 -14.33 -25.40
CA LEU A 381 -9.06 -14.77 -26.48
C LEU A 381 -10.50 -15.04 -26.02
N SER A 382 -10.70 -15.28 -24.72
CA SER A 382 -11.98 -15.72 -24.16
C SER A 382 -12.76 -14.61 -23.45
N ILE A 383 -12.15 -13.46 -23.16
CA ILE A 383 -12.82 -12.33 -22.51
C ILE A 383 -13.70 -11.59 -23.55
N PRO A 384 -14.99 -11.36 -23.26
CA PRO A 384 -15.86 -10.56 -24.13
C PRO A 384 -15.56 -9.06 -23.97
N ILE A 385 -14.47 -8.57 -24.57
CA ILE A 385 -13.95 -7.22 -24.34
C ILE A 385 -14.96 -6.14 -24.77
N GLU A 386 -15.73 -6.37 -25.84
CA GLU A 386 -16.78 -5.44 -26.29
C GLU A 386 -17.87 -5.22 -25.23
N SER A 387 -18.19 -6.24 -24.44
CA SER A 387 -19.21 -6.17 -23.37
C SER A 387 -18.72 -5.46 -22.10
N LEU A 388 -17.41 -5.30 -21.92
CA LEU A 388 -16.81 -4.50 -20.85
C LEU A 388 -16.97 -2.99 -21.08
N SER A 389 -17.38 -2.57 -22.28
CA SER A 389 -17.48 -1.15 -22.68
C SER A 389 -18.82 -0.49 -22.32
N GLN A 390 -19.80 -1.23 -21.77
CA GLN A 390 -21.07 -0.69 -21.30
C GLN A 390 -21.08 -0.57 -19.76
N PRO A 391 -20.50 0.50 -19.19
CA PRO A 391 -20.52 0.70 -17.75
C PRO A 391 -21.95 0.96 -17.26
N CYS A 392 -22.32 0.42 -16.09
CA CYS A 392 -23.39 1.05 -15.31
C CYS A 392 -22.91 2.46 -14.95
N ARG A 393 -23.41 3.48 -15.65
CA ARG A 393 -22.95 4.85 -15.43
C ARG A 393 -23.55 5.36 -14.13
N LEU A 394 -22.70 5.67 -13.15
CA LEU A 394 -23.07 6.45 -11.97
C LEU A 394 -23.17 7.95 -12.30
N THR A 395 -22.64 8.38 -13.45
CA THR A 395 -22.68 9.76 -13.95
C THR A 395 -24.08 10.40 -13.97
N PRO A 396 -25.18 9.71 -14.33
CA PRO A 396 -26.52 10.27 -14.25
C PRO A 396 -26.92 10.70 -12.83
N LEU A 397 -26.37 10.10 -11.78
CA LEU A 397 -26.63 10.53 -10.39
C LEU A 397 -26.15 11.96 -10.15
N LEU A 398 -25.05 12.39 -10.81
CA LEU A 398 -24.54 13.76 -10.71
C LEU A 398 -25.55 14.79 -11.26
N ASN A 399 -26.38 14.39 -12.22
CA ASN A 399 -27.39 15.28 -12.81
C ASN A 399 -28.69 15.33 -12.01
N ILE A 400 -28.92 14.36 -11.11
CA ILE A 400 -30.13 14.28 -10.28
C ILE A 400 -30.04 15.24 -9.09
N TYR A 401 -28.84 15.41 -8.52
CA TYR A 401 -28.62 16.23 -7.34
C TYR A 401 -28.11 17.63 -7.74
N PRO A 402 -28.90 18.70 -7.55
CA PRO A 402 -28.50 20.03 -7.98
C PRO A 402 -27.25 20.51 -7.23
N GLY A 403 -26.25 20.94 -8.00
CA GLY A 403 -24.98 21.41 -7.48
C GLY A 403 -23.97 20.30 -7.17
N LEU A 404 -24.34 19.01 -7.23
CA LEU A 404 -23.40 17.90 -7.03
C LEU A 404 -22.44 17.80 -8.21
N VAL A 405 -21.14 17.85 -7.91
CA VAL A 405 -20.05 17.74 -8.90
C VAL A 405 -19.46 16.33 -8.89
N HIS A 406 -19.24 15.77 -7.71
CA HIS A 406 -18.60 14.47 -7.55
C HIS A 406 -18.88 13.85 -6.19
N PHE A 407 -18.74 12.53 -6.07
CA PHE A 407 -18.84 11.81 -4.81
C PHE A 407 -17.98 10.55 -4.81
N VAL A 408 -17.52 10.14 -3.62
CA VAL A 408 -16.86 8.86 -3.38
C VAL A 408 -17.42 8.26 -2.09
N LEU A 409 -18.10 7.12 -2.21
CA LEU A 409 -18.53 6.29 -1.07
C LEU A 409 -17.57 5.12 -0.92
N ILE A 410 -17.07 4.91 0.29
CA ILE A 410 -16.14 3.83 0.61
C ILE A 410 -16.73 3.02 1.75
N ASP A 411 -16.88 1.72 1.52
CA ASP A 411 -17.05 0.73 2.58
C ASP A 411 -15.68 0.38 3.14
N ARG A 412 -15.36 0.91 4.33
CA ARG A 412 -14.08 0.75 5.01
C ARG A 412 -13.94 -0.58 5.73
N LYS A 413 -14.99 -1.41 5.78
CA LYS A 413 -14.89 -2.80 6.26
C LYS A 413 -14.22 -3.69 5.21
N ASN A 414 -14.64 -3.56 3.94
CA ASN A 414 -14.08 -4.34 2.83
C ASN A 414 -13.16 -3.51 1.91
N HIS A 415 -12.92 -2.24 2.27
CA HIS A 415 -12.22 -1.22 1.48
C HIS A 415 -12.65 -1.19 0.01
N ARG A 416 -13.97 -1.21 -0.25
CA ARG A 416 -14.54 -1.10 -1.60
C ARG A 416 -15.15 0.27 -1.80
N MET A 417 -14.98 0.86 -2.97
CA MET A 417 -15.55 2.17 -3.29
C MET A 417 -16.55 2.15 -4.44
N ILE A 418 -17.49 3.09 -4.35
CA ILE A 418 -18.43 3.47 -5.40
C ILE A 418 -18.23 4.95 -5.70
N SER A 419 -17.90 5.26 -6.94
CA SER A 419 -17.64 6.61 -7.40
C SER A 419 -17.86 6.69 -8.91
N PRO A 420 -18.33 7.82 -9.46
CA PRO A 420 -18.31 8.06 -10.90
C PRO A 420 -16.87 8.10 -11.42
N ASN A 421 -16.62 7.57 -12.62
CA ASN A 421 -15.33 7.73 -13.28
C ASN A 421 -15.03 9.22 -13.56
N LEU A 422 -13.78 9.65 -13.36
CA LEU A 422 -13.35 10.96 -13.82
C LEU A 422 -13.20 10.96 -15.35
N PRO A 423 -13.57 12.04 -16.05
CA PRO A 423 -13.29 12.17 -17.47
C PRO A 423 -11.77 12.24 -17.69
N LEU A 424 -11.20 11.25 -18.38
CA LEU A 424 -9.76 11.14 -18.68
C LEU A 424 -9.24 12.25 -19.63
N GLU A 425 -10.13 12.96 -20.33
CA GLU A 425 -9.79 13.85 -21.44
C GLU A 425 -9.72 15.34 -21.07
N ARG A 426 -10.13 15.74 -19.86
CA ARG A 426 -10.06 17.15 -19.44
C ARG A 426 -8.98 17.31 -18.40
N ASP A 427 -7.92 18.00 -18.79
CA ASP A 427 -6.91 18.59 -17.90
C ASP A 427 -7.56 19.75 -17.12
N ASP A 428 -8.67 19.46 -16.44
CA ASP A 428 -9.43 20.41 -15.65
C ASP A 428 -8.74 20.53 -14.29
N SER A 429 -8.11 21.69 -14.05
CA SER A 429 -7.44 22.02 -12.79
C SER A 429 -8.32 21.82 -11.54
N THR A 430 -9.64 21.78 -11.72
CA THR A 430 -10.64 21.44 -10.70
C THR A 430 -10.43 20.04 -10.12
N PHE A 431 -10.14 19.02 -10.94
CA PHE A 431 -9.94 17.64 -10.47
C PHE A 431 -8.54 17.42 -9.89
N GLY A 432 -7.52 18.14 -10.36
CA GLY A 432 -6.18 18.12 -9.74
C GLY A 432 -6.19 18.63 -8.29
N ASN A 433 -7.03 19.62 -7.98
CA ASN A 433 -7.22 20.10 -6.60
C ASN A 433 -8.04 19.14 -5.73
N MET A 434 -8.88 18.28 -6.33
CA MET A 434 -9.77 17.38 -5.60
C MET A 434 -9.03 16.46 -4.63
N TRP A 435 -7.95 15.82 -5.09
CA TRP A 435 -7.21 14.85 -4.28
C TRP A 435 -6.41 15.50 -3.17
N LYS A 436 -5.88 16.70 -3.42
CA LYS A 436 -5.29 17.52 -2.36
C LYS A 436 -6.30 17.77 -1.25
N ILE A 437 -7.54 18.08 -1.62
CA ILE A 437 -8.61 18.38 -0.68
C ILE A 437 -9.10 17.12 0.05
N PHE A 438 -9.12 15.97 -0.63
CA PHE A 438 -9.32 14.69 0.03
C PHE A 438 -8.22 14.42 1.07
N HIS A 439 -6.95 14.67 0.77
CA HIS A 439 -5.87 14.54 1.76
C HIS A 439 -6.02 15.47 2.95
N THR A 440 -6.46 16.71 2.76
CA THR A 440 -6.80 17.62 3.86
C THR A 440 -7.94 17.05 4.72
N SER A 441 -8.93 16.38 4.13
CA SER A 441 -9.97 15.71 4.92
C SER A 441 -9.42 14.60 5.81
N LEU A 442 -8.34 13.92 5.39
CA LEU A 442 -7.65 12.91 6.20
C LEU A 442 -6.84 13.53 7.35
N GLU A 443 -6.34 14.75 7.19
CA GLU A 443 -5.67 15.50 8.27
C GLU A 443 -6.66 15.83 9.39
N TRP A 444 -7.83 16.36 9.05
CA TRP A 444 -8.86 16.60 10.05
C TRP A 444 -9.44 15.32 10.65
N LEU A 445 -9.53 14.24 9.86
CA LEU A 445 -9.87 12.93 10.40
C LEU A 445 -8.83 12.45 11.42
N ASN A 446 -7.54 12.69 11.17
CA ASN A 446 -6.47 12.40 12.13
C ASN A 446 -6.61 13.23 13.42
N GLU A 447 -7.27 14.39 13.37
CA GLU A 447 -7.56 15.26 14.52
C GLU A 447 -8.86 14.93 15.25
N GLY A 448 -9.57 13.84 14.90
CA GLY A 448 -10.83 13.48 15.56
C GLY A 448 -12.10 13.92 14.82
N MET A 449 -11.95 14.65 13.73
CA MET A 449 -13.09 15.25 13.03
C MET A 449 -13.70 14.25 12.05
N HIS A 450 -14.79 13.62 12.47
CA HIS A 450 -15.48 12.59 11.69
C HIS A 450 -16.56 13.13 10.74
N ASN A 451 -16.97 14.40 10.90
CA ASN A 451 -17.91 15.10 10.03
C ASN A 451 -17.39 16.49 9.73
N LEU A 452 -17.27 16.82 8.46
CA LEU A 452 -16.64 18.05 7.97
C LEU A 452 -17.47 18.62 6.83
N LEU A 453 -17.66 19.94 6.87
CA LEU A 453 -18.22 20.71 5.78
C LEU A 453 -17.41 21.99 5.66
N TRP A 454 -16.81 22.20 4.50
CA TRP A 454 -16.03 23.41 4.22
C TRP A 454 -16.23 23.84 2.78
N ASN A 455 -15.96 25.11 2.50
CA ASN A 455 -16.01 25.63 1.14
C ASN A 455 -14.72 26.37 0.79
N ASP A 456 -14.45 26.41 -0.50
CA ASP A 456 -13.58 27.41 -1.08
C ASP A 456 -14.42 28.39 -1.91
N LYS A 457 -13.79 29.15 -2.82
CA LYS A 457 -14.48 30.15 -3.64
C LYS A 457 -15.41 29.54 -4.70
N GLN A 458 -15.21 28.29 -5.09
CA GLN A 458 -15.87 27.65 -6.23
C GLN A 458 -16.66 26.41 -5.83
N LEU A 459 -16.16 25.65 -4.87
CA LEU A 459 -16.69 24.35 -4.45
C LEU A 459 -16.92 24.28 -2.94
N CYS A 460 -17.83 23.42 -2.55
CA CYS A 460 -18.07 23.02 -1.17
C CYS A 460 -17.83 21.52 -1.06
N TYR A 461 -17.13 21.11 -0.01
CA TYR A 461 -16.69 19.76 0.24
C TYR A 461 -17.32 19.28 1.53
N SER A 462 -17.82 18.05 1.51
CA SER A 462 -18.31 17.37 2.70
C SER A 462 -17.61 16.03 2.84
N HIS A 463 -17.12 15.76 4.05
CA HIS A 463 -16.54 14.47 4.42
C HIS A 463 -17.23 13.97 5.67
N ALA A 464 -17.64 12.71 5.66
CA ALA A 464 -18.26 12.06 6.80
C ALA A 464 -17.75 10.63 6.92
N ILE A 465 -17.52 10.17 8.15
CA ILE A 465 -17.22 8.79 8.47
C ILE A 465 -18.10 8.30 9.62
N TRP A 466 -18.74 7.15 9.44
CA TRP A 466 -19.68 6.62 10.42
C TRP A 466 -19.79 5.10 10.34
N ILE A 467 -20.25 4.51 11.44
CA ILE A 467 -20.51 3.07 11.56
C ILE A 467 -22.00 2.86 11.82
N GLU A 468 -22.56 1.80 11.25
CA GLU A 468 -23.94 1.37 11.43
C GLU A 468 -24.00 -0.06 11.98
N ASP A 469 -25.03 -0.33 12.78
CA ASP A 469 -25.41 -1.69 13.21
C ASP A 469 -26.25 -2.41 12.14
N GLU A 470 -26.64 -3.66 12.40
CA GLU A 470 -27.47 -4.47 11.50
C GLU A 470 -28.83 -3.80 11.20
N ALA A 471 -29.34 -2.96 12.11
CA ALA A 471 -30.57 -2.20 11.94
C ALA A 471 -30.37 -0.87 11.18
N ASN A 472 -29.19 -0.62 10.61
CA ASN A 472 -28.79 0.62 9.94
C ASN A 472 -28.81 1.86 10.84
N LYS A 473 -28.74 1.68 12.17
CA LYS A 473 -28.65 2.78 13.12
C LYS A 473 -27.20 3.22 13.22
N LYS A 474 -26.95 4.53 13.05
CA LYS A 474 -25.62 5.12 13.24
C LYS A 474 -25.20 5.01 14.70
N LEU A 475 -24.02 4.42 14.93
CA LEU A 475 -23.40 4.28 16.24
C LEU A 475 -22.61 5.54 16.60
N GLN A 476 -22.45 5.80 17.90
CA GLN A 476 -21.75 6.98 18.40
C GLN A 476 -20.25 6.72 18.55
N TRP A 477 -19.47 7.66 18.04
CA TRP A 477 -18.02 7.71 18.24
C TRP A 477 -17.70 8.19 19.65
N ARG A 478 -16.60 7.71 20.21
CA ARG A 478 -16.06 8.27 21.47
C ARG A 478 -15.85 9.78 21.32
N PRO A 479 -16.14 10.58 22.37
CA PRO A 479 -16.05 12.04 22.30
C PRO A 479 -14.63 12.52 21.97
N ASN A 480 -13.63 11.80 22.47
CA ASN A 480 -12.22 12.04 22.21
C ASN A 480 -11.63 10.76 21.62
N TRP A 481 -11.36 10.74 20.32
CA TRP A 481 -10.34 9.82 19.82
C TRP A 481 -9.04 10.21 20.51
N ASP A 482 -8.40 9.29 21.21
CA ASP A 482 -7.16 9.59 21.93
C ASP A 482 -6.02 9.76 20.92
N ILE A 483 -6.00 10.95 20.30
CA ILE A 483 -5.08 11.34 19.23
C ILE A 483 -3.66 11.50 19.79
N GLN A 484 -3.55 11.87 21.07
CA GLN A 484 -2.27 12.15 21.72
C GLN A 484 -1.42 10.90 21.95
N THR A 485 -2.06 9.74 22.13
CA THR A 485 -1.35 8.46 22.28
C THR A 485 -0.99 7.82 20.95
N GLY A 486 -1.45 8.37 19.81
CA GLY A 486 -1.24 7.78 18.48
C GLY A 486 -1.88 6.40 18.33
N THR A 487 -2.82 6.03 19.23
CA THR A 487 -3.34 4.66 19.39
C THR A 487 -3.97 4.11 18.11
N PHE A 488 -4.62 4.98 17.33
CA PHE A 488 -5.22 4.58 16.06
C PHE A 488 -4.20 4.56 14.91
N GLY A 489 -3.13 5.34 14.96
CA GLY A 489 -2.22 5.58 13.83
C GLY A 489 -2.75 6.66 12.88
N TYR A 490 -2.24 6.70 11.63
CA TYR A 490 -2.61 7.72 10.65
C TYR A 490 -3.66 7.20 9.65
N PRO A 491 -4.59 8.05 9.16
CA PRO A 491 -5.65 7.66 8.21
C PRO A 491 -5.17 7.17 6.84
N SER A 492 -4.68 5.94 6.80
CA SER A 492 -4.34 5.18 5.61
C SER A 492 -4.62 3.69 5.85
N LEU A 493 -4.72 2.94 4.76
CA LEU A 493 -4.74 1.49 4.73
C LEU A 493 -3.33 0.95 4.53
N ILE A 494 -2.58 1.44 3.55
CA ILE A 494 -1.24 0.92 3.26
C ILE A 494 -0.29 1.31 4.39
N GLY A 495 0.31 0.31 5.03
CA GLY A 495 1.28 0.49 6.12
C GLY A 495 0.70 1.11 7.39
N SER A 496 -0.63 1.13 7.58
CA SER A 496 -1.29 1.67 8.76
C SER A 496 -2.49 0.82 9.19
N GLY A 497 -2.65 0.64 10.51
CA GLY A 497 -3.78 -0.09 11.10
C GLY A 497 -4.98 0.81 11.42
N PHE A 498 -5.03 2.03 10.89
CA PHE A 498 -5.99 3.06 11.36
C PHE A 498 -7.44 2.64 11.30
N TYR A 499 -7.91 2.19 10.14
CA TYR A 499 -9.31 1.80 9.99
C TYR A 499 -9.66 0.58 10.84
N GLU A 500 -8.75 -0.39 10.99
CA GLU A 500 -8.95 -1.54 11.88
C GLU A 500 -9.00 -1.14 13.35
N ASN A 501 -8.09 -0.28 13.79
CA ASN A 501 -8.05 0.20 15.17
C ASN A 501 -9.29 1.05 15.47
N LEU A 502 -9.70 1.90 14.53
CA LEU A 502 -10.88 2.75 14.65
C LEU A 502 -12.17 1.90 14.74
N MET A 503 -12.25 0.79 14.00
CA MET A 503 -13.35 -0.18 14.16
C MET A 503 -13.33 -0.89 15.52
N LYS A 504 -12.14 -1.24 16.04
CA LYS A 504 -12.01 -1.98 17.31
C LYS A 504 -12.20 -1.13 18.56
N GLY A 505 -11.88 0.17 18.50
CA GLY A 505 -11.83 1.04 19.69
C GLY A 505 -12.41 2.43 19.52
N GLY A 506 -13.01 2.75 18.37
CA GLY A 506 -13.57 4.08 18.10
C GLY A 506 -14.96 4.33 18.69
N LEU A 507 -15.73 3.28 18.97
CA LEU A 507 -17.12 3.37 19.43
C LEU A 507 -17.22 3.62 20.93
N GLU A 508 -18.23 4.39 21.36
CA GLU A 508 -18.54 4.60 22.79
C GLU A 508 -18.94 3.30 23.48
N ASP A 509 -19.79 2.52 22.82
CA ASP A 509 -20.25 1.23 23.28
C ASP A 509 -19.31 0.12 22.78
N GLU A 510 -18.56 -0.49 23.70
CA GLU A 510 -17.65 -1.60 23.40
C GLU A 510 -18.37 -2.91 23.08
N GLU A 511 -19.64 -3.05 23.47
CA GLU A 511 -20.46 -4.23 23.21
C GLU A 511 -21.27 -4.11 21.90
N ALA A 512 -21.19 -2.97 21.22
CA ALA A 512 -21.87 -2.78 19.94
C ALA A 512 -21.32 -3.74 18.88
N ASP A 513 -22.20 -4.27 18.03
CA ASP A 513 -21.84 -5.13 16.90
C ASP A 513 -21.91 -4.36 15.58
N PRO A 514 -20.80 -3.71 15.15
CA PRO A 514 -20.79 -2.89 13.95
C PRO A 514 -20.80 -3.75 12.69
N THR A 515 -21.82 -3.55 11.85
CA THR A 515 -21.99 -4.32 10.62
C THR A 515 -21.43 -3.59 9.40
N HIS A 516 -21.65 -2.28 9.32
CA HIS A 516 -21.28 -1.47 8.16
C HIS A 516 -20.40 -0.28 8.56
N TYR A 517 -19.36 -0.02 7.78
CA TYR A 517 -18.43 1.08 8.04
C TYR A 517 -18.25 1.93 6.79
N PHE A 518 -18.74 3.17 6.82
CA PHE A 518 -18.76 4.03 5.64
C PHE A 518 -17.92 5.28 5.82
N GLN A 519 -17.21 5.65 4.76
CA GLN A 519 -16.63 6.97 4.57
C GLN A 519 -17.19 7.56 3.29
N PHE A 520 -17.69 8.79 3.35
CA PHE A 520 -18.31 9.45 2.23
C PHE A 520 -17.72 10.84 2.03
N PHE A 521 -17.31 11.11 0.80
CA PHE A 521 -16.76 12.39 0.38
C PHE A 521 -17.59 12.92 -0.79
N CYS A 522 -18.14 14.13 -0.67
CA CYS A 522 -18.89 14.77 -1.74
C CYS A 522 -18.34 16.16 -2.05
N ILE A 523 -18.56 16.56 -3.30
CA ILE A 523 -18.17 17.86 -3.83
C ILE A 523 -19.39 18.47 -4.47
N HIS A 524 -19.74 19.66 -4.01
CA HIS A 524 -20.82 20.46 -4.52
C HIS A 524 -20.29 21.81 -5.02
N LEU A 525 -21.06 22.52 -5.83
CA LEU A 525 -20.80 23.93 -6.14
C LEU A 525 -20.94 24.77 -4.85
N ALA A 526 -20.06 25.76 -4.65
CA ALA A 526 -20.05 26.59 -3.44
C ALA A 526 -21.37 27.37 -3.19
N ILE A 527 -22.20 27.55 -4.22
CA ILE A 527 -23.52 28.18 -4.10
C ILE A 527 -24.57 27.29 -3.41
N THR A 528 -24.30 25.99 -3.30
CA THR A 528 -25.22 25.02 -2.69
C THR A 528 -25.27 25.23 -1.19
N SER A 529 -26.46 25.31 -0.59
CA SER A 529 -26.57 25.57 0.85
C SER A 529 -26.08 24.36 1.67
N PRO A 530 -25.45 24.60 2.84
CA PRO A 530 -25.03 23.54 3.76
C PRO A 530 -26.12 22.51 4.10
N SER A 531 -27.35 22.97 4.32
CA SER A 531 -28.49 22.10 4.64
C SER A 531 -28.82 21.14 3.50
N ILE A 532 -28.79 21.63 2.25
CA ILE A 532 -29.03 20.82 1.06
C ILE A 532 -27.91 19.80 0.89
N ILE A 533 -26.65 20.20 1.09
CA ILE A 533 -25.49 19.30 0.97
C ILE A 533 -25.62 18.11 1.92
N VAL A 534 -25.96 18.35 3.18
CA VAL A 534 -26.13 17.29 4.18
C VAL A 534 -27.28 16.35 3.81
N GLU A 535 -28.43 16.91 3.43
CA GLU A 535 -29.62 16.13 3.01
C GLU A 535 -29.33 15.28 1.75
N GLN A 536 -28.69 15.86 0.74
CA GLN A 536 -28.32 15.16 -0.49
C GLN A 536 -27.29 14.06 -0.20
N SER A 537 -26.29 14.35 0.65
CA SER A 537 -25.26 13.39 1.01
C SER A 537 -25.84 12.16 1.71
N GLU A 538 -26.77 12.36 2.65
CA GLU A 538 -27.42 11.26 3.35
C GLU A 538 -28.31 10.41 2.41
N ARG A 539 -29.09 11.06 1.54
CA ARG A 539 -29.92 10.36 0.53
C ARG A 539 -29.08 9.56 -0.44
N LEU A 540 -28.00 10.15 -0.95
CA LEU A 540 -27.11 9.51 -1.90
C LEU A 540 -26.37 8.33 -1.25
N ALA A 541 -25.83 8.50 -0.04
CA ALA A 541 -25.21 7.41 0.69
C ALA A 541 -26.19 6.24 0.88
N ASN A 542 -27.41 6.49 1.36
CA ASN A 542 -28.43 5.45 1.57
C ASN A 542 -28.83 4.73 0.27
N TYR A 543 -28.88 5.44 -0.85
CA TYR A 543 -29.10 4.82 -2.16
C TYR A 543 -27.92 3.91 -2.56
N LEU A 544 -26.70 4.41 -2.42
CA LEU A 544 -25.49 3.71 -2.87
C LEU A 544 -25.14 2.48 -2.01
N LYS A 545 -25.44 2.50 -0.71
CA LYS A 545 -25.23 1.36 0.21
C LYS A 545 -25.86 0.07 -0.30
N ARG A 546 -26.99 0.16 -1.02
CA ARG A 546 -27.70 -0.98 -1.61
C ARG A 546 -26.87 -1.79 -2.60
N PHE A 547 -25.87 -1.16 -3.23
CA PHE A 547 -24.95 -1.82 -4.16
C PHE A 547 -23.75 -2.48 -3.45
N ILE A 548 -23.47 -2.09 -2.21
CA ILE A 548 -22.39 -2.66 -1.38
C ILE A 548 -22.95 -3.84 -0.56
N TYR A 549 -24.10 -3.62 0.08
CA TYR A 549 -24.77 -4.57 0.96
C TYR A 549 -26.21 -4.81 0.47
N PRO A 550 -26.45 -5.85 -0.37
CA PRO A 550 -27.77 -6.15 -0.91
C PRO A 550 -28.81 -6.52 0.17
N SER A 551 -28.35 -6.97 1.34
CA SER A 551 -29.18 -7.31 2.50
C SER A 551 -29.89 -6.11 3.15
N VAL A 552 -29.47 -4.87 2.86
CA VAL A 552 -30.07 -3.62 3.37
C VAL A 552 -31.49 -3.36 2.78
N VAL A 553 -31.97 -4.24 1.89
CA VAL A 553 -33.29 -4.14 1.24
C VAL A 553 -34.46 -4.55 2.16
N ILE A 554 -34.21 -5.17 3.32
CA ILE A 554 -35.31 -5.56 4.21
C ILE A 554 -35.39 -4.57 5.37
N LEU A 555 -36.09 -3.44 5.16
CA LEU A 555 -36.96 -2.77 6.14
C LEU A 555 -37.44 -1.41 5.57
N GLY A 556 -38.69 -1.39 5.11
CA GLY A 556 -39.51 -0.18 4.98
C GLY A 556 -39.65 0.41 3.57
N GLU A 557 -40.63 -0.07 2.83
CA GLU A 557 -41.51 0.84 2.07
C GLU A 557 -42.29 1.76 3.03
#